data_AF-A0A9D5M392-F1
#
_entry.id   AF-A0A9D5M392-F1
#
_cell.length_a   1.000
_cell.length_b   1.000
_cell.length_c   1.000
_cell.angle_alpha   90.00
_cell.angle_beta   90.00
_cell.angle_gamma   90.00
#
_symmetry.space_group_name_H-M   'P 1'
#
loop_
_entity.id
_entity.type
_entity.pdbx_description
1 polymer ?
#
loop_
_entity_poly.entity_id
_entity_poly.type
_entity_poly.pdbx_seq_one_letter_code
_entity_poly.pdbx_strand_id
1 'polypeptide(L)'
;MSKTVGHNPRTIQNVFILLLLSVFACLSTFLVTMGAQAYRSAVDRADKNNSSRIMTAVVRSAVWAEDGGKLQVENYDQFGMKVLSIMNEYDGEQYYKRIYCMDGKLYECFQGAESEFDPEYGEDLCDLKAFEPSIEGKMLTVKLTAPDDTVRVIHTYLRAGGAEE
;
A
#
# COMPACT_ATOMS: atom_id res chain seq x y z
N MET A 1 77.41 -14.46 15.43
CA MET A 1 77.05 -13.02 15.59
C MET A 1 75.53 -12.90 15.46
N SER A 2 74.85 -12.57 16.55
CA SER A 2 73.38 -12.53 16.64
C SER A 2 72.85 -11.25 16.01
N LYS A 3 71.88 -11.36 15.09
CA LYS A 3 71.18 -10.24 14.47
C LYS A 3 70.20 -9.67 15.49
N THR A 4 70.51 -8.52 16.06
CA THR A 4 69.55 -7.73 16.84
C THR A 4 68.52 -7.14 15.88
N VAL A 5 67.31 -7.71 15.88
CA VAL A 5 66.14 -7.11 15.25
C VAL A 5 65.77 -5.88 16.07
N GLY A 6 66.10 -4.70 15.55
CA GLY A 6 65.67 -3.42 16.12
C GLY A 6 64.16 -3.31 16.06
N HIS A 7 63.51 -3.41 17.22
CA HIS A 7 62.09 -3.17 17.37
C HIS A 7 61.82 -1.67 17.22
N ASN A 8 61.43 -1.24 16.00
CA ASN A 8 61.14 0.15 15.71
C ASN A 8 59.69 0.47 16.13
N PRO A 9 59.46 1.31 17.16
CA PRO A 9 58.12 1.64 17.65
C PRO A 9 57.22 2.26 16.56
N ARG A 10 57.82 2.94 15.58
CA ARG A 10 57.13 3.50 14.39
C ARG A 10 56.47 2.44 13.51
N THR A 11 57.08 1.26 13.39
CA THR A 11 56.51 0.18 12.56
C THR A 11 55.26 -0.41 13.20
N ILE A 12 55.28 -0.59 14.53
CA ILE A 12 54.12 -1.08 15.28
C ILE A 12 52.99 -0.07 15.29
N GLN A 13 53.31 1.21 15.46
CA GLN A 13 52.34 2.29 15.37
C GLN A 13 51.67 2.33 13.99
N ASN A 14 52.43 2.19 12.91
CA ASN A 14 51.88 2.17 11.55
C ASN A 14 51.00 0.94 11.30
N VAL A 15 51.42 -0.25 11.76
CA VAL A 15 50.62 -1.49 11.64
C VAL A 15 49.31 -1.37 12.43
N PHE A 16 49.36 -0.77 13.62
CA PHE A 16 48.17 -0.53 14.44
C PHE A 16 47.17 0.41 13.75
N ILE A 17 47.66 1.50 13.15
CA ILE A 17 46.82 2.46 12.39
C ILE A 17 46.17 1.77 11.18
N LEU A 18 46.92 0.95 10.43
CA LEU A 18 46.39 0.20 9.28
C LEU A 18 45.33 -0.82 9.69
N LEU A 19 45.52 -1.49 10.83
CA LEU A 19 44.56 -2.44 11.37
C LEU A 19 43.27 -1.73 11.80
N LEU A 20 43.38 -0.60 12.51
CA LEU A 20 42.24 0.21 12.91
C LEU A 20 41.45 0.73 11.70
N LEU A 21 42.16 1.21 10.66
CA LEU A 21 41.53 1.65 9.41
C LEU A 21 40.77 0.52 8.72
N SER A 22 41.34 -0.69 8.71
CA SER A 22 40.72 -1.88 8.11
C SER A 22 39.45 -2.29 8.86
N VAL A 23 39.50 -2.31 10.20
CA VAL A 23 38.32 -2.59 11.03
C VAL A 23 37.24 -1.53 10.81
N PHE A 24 37.62 -0.25 10.73
CA PHE A 24 36.68 0.84 10.44
C PHE A 24 36.05 0.70 9.04
N ALA A 25 36.82 0.36 8.01
CA ALA A 25 36.31 0.10 6.66
C ALA A 25 35.33 -1.08 6.63
N CYS A 26 35.63 -2.16 7.36
CA CYS A 26 34.72 -3.30 7.50
C CYS A 26 33.43 -2.91 8.22
N LEU A 27 33.51 -2.18 9.34
CA LEU A 27 32.36 -1.75 10.12
C LEU A 27 31.47 -0.77 9.35
N SER A 28 32.06 0.19 8.62
CA SER A 28 31.31 1.14 7.80
C SER A 28 30.61 0.44 6.62
N THR A 29 31.28 -0.50 5.94
CA THR A 29 30.65 -1.31 4.89
C THR A 29 29.52 -2.16 5.47
N PHE A 30 29.73 -2.78 6.63
CA PHE A 30 28.71 -3.58 7.31
C PHE A 30 27.49 -2.73 7.71
N LEU A 31 27.72 -1.52 8.26
CA LEU A 31 26.69 -0.56 8.61
C LEU A 31 25.87 -0.13 7.38
N VAL A 32 26.52 0.14 6.24
CA VAL A 32 25.85 0.48 4.98
C VAL A 32 25.01 -0.70 4.48
N THR A 33 25.52 -1.93 4.54
CA THR A 33 24.76 -3.12 4.13
C THR A 33 23.57 -3.43 5.04
N MET A 34 23.73 -3.30 6.36
CA MET A 34 22.64 -3.44 7.32
C MET A 34 21.63 -2.30 7.20
N GLY A 35 22.08 -1.07 6.98
CA GLY A 35 21.19 0.07 6.71
C GLY A 35 20.36 -0.17 5.44
N ALA A 36 20.98 -0.66 4.37
CA ALA A 36 20.29 -1.01 3.14
C ALA A 36 19.30 -2.20 3.31
N GLN A 37 19.62 -3.18 4.15
CA GLN A 37 18.73 -4.32 4.44
C GLN A 37 17.59 -3.94 5.41
N ALA A 38 17.85 -3.09 6.40
CA ALA A 38 16.85 -2.51 7.28
C ALA A 38 15.87 -1.61 6.50
N TYR A 39 16.37 -0.82 5.55
CA TYR A 39 15.54 -0.03 4.64
C TYR A 39 14.66 -0.93 3.75
N ARG A 40 15.24 -1.95 3.10
CA ARG A 40 14.47 -2.92 2.29
C ARG A 40 13.41 -3.65 3.10
N SER A 41 13.74 -4.10 4.31
CA SER A 41 12.79 -4.81 5.17
C SER A 41 11.70 -3.93 5.80
N ALA A 42 11.94 -2.63 5.97
CA ALA A 42 10.91 -1.67 6.36
C ALA A 42 9.92 -1.42 5.22
N VAL A 43 10.42 -1.28 3.99
CA VAL A 43 9.60 -1.13 2.77
C VAL A 43 8.79 -2.40 2.49
N ASP A 44 9.41 -3.59 2.53
CA ASP A 44 8.72 -4.88 2.35
C ASP A 44 7.62 -5.14 3.39
N ARG A 45 7.78 -4.60 4.61
CA ARG A 45 6.76 -4.68 5.68
C ARG A 45 5.63 -3.67 5.45
N ALA A 46 5.92 -2.49 4.92
CA ALA A 46 4.92 -1.50 4.53
C ALA A 46 4.05 -2.01 3.37
N ASP A 47 4.65 -2.59 2.32
CA ASP A 47 3.93 -3.10 1.14
C ASP A 47 3.00 -4.27 1.45
N LYS A 48 3.41 -5.18 2.36
CA LYS A 48 2.56 -6.26 2.85
C LYS A 48 1.35 -5.74 3.63
N ASN A 49 1.56 -4.71 4.46
CA ASN A 49 0.47 -4.09 5.23
C ASN A 49 -0.52 -3.35 4.32
N ASN A 50 0.01 -2.63 3.32
CA ASN A 50 -0.76 -1.89 2.32
C ASN A 50 -1.66 -2.83 1.49
N SER A 51 -1.07 -3.88 0.92
CA SER A 51 -1.78 -4.89 0.14
C SER A 51 -2.89 -5.59 0.94
N SER A 52 -2.61 -5.94 2.21
CA SER A 52 -3.59 -6.59 3.08
C SER A 52 -4.76 -5.67 3.41
N ARG A 53 -4.52 -4.37 3.59
CA ARG A 53 -5.56 -3.38 3.87
C ARG A 53 -6.46 -3.14 2.66
N ILE A 54 -5.88 -2.99 1.47
CA ILE A 54 -6.64 -2.84 0.22
C ILE A 54 -7.52 -4.06 -0.02
N MET A 55 -6.95 -5.26 0.08
CA MET A 55 -7.72 -6.50 -0.05
C MET A 55 -8.83 -6.59 1.00
N THR A 56 -8.57 -6.17 2.24
CA THR A 56 -9.59 -6.17 3.29
C THR A 56 -10.70 -5.16 3.00
N ALA A 57 -10.38 -3.96 2.51
CA ALA A 57 -11.39 -2.95 2.15
C ALA A 57 -12.25 -3.42 0.97
N VAL A 58 -11.63 -3.95 -0.09
CA VAL A 58 -12.33 -4.49 -1.25
C VAL A 58 -13.19 -5.70 -0.88
N VAL A 59 -12.66 -6.64 -0.09
CA VAL A 59 -13.41 -7.81 0.37
C VAL A 59 -14.53 -7.40 1.32
N ARG A 60 -14.30 -6.47 2.24
CA ARG A 60 -15.35 -5.95 3.13
C ARG A 60 -16.47 -5.31 2.32
N SER A 61 -16.14 -4.49 1.34
CA SER A 61 -17.13 -3.88 0.45
C SER A 61 -17.90 -4.90 -0.38
N ALA A 62 -17.22 -5.94 -0.87
CA ALA A 62 -17.88 -7.05 -1.54
C ALA A 62 -18.84 -7.82 -0.60
N VAL A 63 -18.39 -8.18 0.61
CA VAL A 63 -19.22 -8.83 1.64
C VAL A 63 -20.38 -7.94 2.06
N TRP A 64 -20.19 -6.62 2.12
CA TRP A 64 -21.26 -5.69 2.47
C TRP A 64 -22.34 -5.58 1.41
N ALA A 65 -21.98 -5.76 0.13
CA ALA A 65 -22.96 -5.91 -0.94
C ALA A 65 -23.73 -7.24 -0.85
N GLU A 66 -23.16 -8.28 -0.23
CA GLU A 66 -23.83 -9.58 -0.06
C GLU A 66 -24.99 -9.54 0.95
N ASP A 67 -24.95 -8.65 1.95
CA ASP A 67 -26.02 -8.48 2.95
C ASP A 67 -27.22 -7.62 2.46
N GLY A 68 -27.34 -7.40 1.15
CA GLY A 68 -28.44 -6.64 0.52
C GLY A 68 -28.03 -5.30 -0.08
N GLY A 69 -26.73 -4.96 -0.04
CA GLY A 69 -26.22 -3.73 -0.61
C GLY A 69 -26.10 -3.76 -2.15
N LYS A 70 -26.38 -2.63 -2.81
CA LYS A 70 -26.21 -2.48 -4.27
C LYS A 70 -24.83 -1.92 -4.57
N LEU A 71 -24.03 -2.68 -5.31
CA LEU A 71 -22.66 -2.32 -5.69
C LEU A 71 -22.63 -1.79 -7.13
N GLN A 72 -22.03 -0.61 -7.32
CA GLN A 72 -21.96 0.08 -8.60
C GLN A 72 -20.59 0.74 -8.78
N VAL A 73 -20.17 0.93 -10.03
CA VAL A 73 -19.01 1.76 -10.36
C VAL A 73 -19.51 3.06 -10.92
N GLU A 74 -19.19 4.16 -10.24
CA GLU A 74 -19.56 5.51 -10.61
C GLU A 74 -18.35 6.24 -11.20
N ASN A 75 -18.55 6.95 -12.31
CA ASN A 75 -17.54 7.85 -12.86
C ASN A 75 -17.88 9.27 -12.42
N TYR A 76 -16.97 9.91 -11.69
CA TYR A 76 -17.11 11.31 -11.30
C TYR A 76 -16.18 12.17 -12.15
N ASP A 77 -16.69 12.59 -13.33
CA ASP A 77 -15.90 13.33 -14.33
C ASP A 77 -15.33 14.65 -13.77
N GLN A 78 -16.06 15.32 -12.89
CA GLN A 78 -15.60 16.54 -12.20
C GLN A 78 -14.33 16.34 -11.37
N PHE A 79 -14.09 15.11 -10.88
CA PHE A 79 -12.93 14.73 -10.10
C PHE A 79 -11.96 13.85 -10.91
N GLY A 80 -12.32 13.48 -12.15
CA GLY A 80 -11.53 12.60 -13.01
C GLY A 80 -11.29 11.21 -12.41
N MET A 81 -12.22 10.69 -11.59
CA MET A 81 -12.01 9.47 -10.81
C MET A 81 -13.11 8.43 -10.98
N LYS A 82 -12.74 7.17 -10.81
CA LYS A 82 -13.68 6.05 -10.69
C LYS A 82 -13.87 5.70 -9.23
N VAL A 83 -15.13 5.52 -8.86
CA VAL A 83 -15.54 5.23 -7.48
C VAL A 83 -16.29 3.91 -7.45
N LEU A 84 -15.91 3.04 -6.53
CA LEU A 84 -16.66 1.84 -6.20
C LEU A 84 -17.64 2.19 -5.09
N SER A 85 -18.93 2.23 -5.40
CA SER A 85 -19.99 2.64 -4.50
C SER A 85 -20.84 1.45 -4.07
N ILE A 86 -21.07 1.35 -2.77
CA ILE A 86 -21.89 0.30 -2.14
C ILE A 86 -22.99 1.03 -1.37
N MET A 87 -24.22 0.93 -1.86
CA MET A 87 -25.40 1.40 -1.15
C MET A 87 -25.91 0.30 -0.23
N ASN A 88 -26.20 0.62 1.02
CA ASN A 88 -26.88 -0.28 1.94
C ASN A 88 -28.03 0.47 2.63
N GLU A 89 -29.05 -0.26 3.07
CA GLU A 89 -30.18 0.28 3.80
C GLU A 89 -30.17 -0.27 5.23
N TYR A 90 -30.22 0.63 6.20
CA TYR A 90 -30.29 0.27 7.62
C TYR A 90 -31.34 1.14 8.31
N ASP A 91 -32.30 0.49 8.98
CA ASP A 91 -33.40 1.15 9.68
C ASP A 91 -34.22 2.14 8.81
N GLY A 92 -34.39 1.80 7.51
CA GLY A 92 -35.10 2.64 6.53
C GLY A 92 -34.30 3.82 5.98
N GLU A 93 -33.04 3.98 6.41
CA GLU A 93 -32.13 5.00 5.88
C GLU A 93 -31.08 4.38 4.97
N GLN A 94 -30.81 5.06 3.85
CA GLN A 94 -29.81 4.62 2.88
C GLN A 94 -28.45 5.27 3.16
N TYR A 95 -27.41 4.45 3.08
CA TYR A 95 -26.04 4.85 3.27
C TYR A 95 -25.17 4.35 2.13
N TYR A 96 -24.19 5.17 1.75
CA TYR A 96 -23.20 4.84 0.75
C TYR A 96 -21.84 4.69 1.40
N LYS A 97 -21.17 3.59 1.07
CA LYS A 97 -19.73 3.45 1.21
C LYS A 97 -19.08 3.56 -0.14
N ARG A 98 -18.10 4.44 -0.27
CA ARG A 98 -17.42 4.76 -1.52
C ARG A 98 -15.93 4.52 -1.35
N ILE A 99 -15.34 3.78 -2.28
CA ILE A 99 -13.90 3.55 -2.35
C ILE A 99 -13.36 4.20 -3.63
N TYR A 100 -12.31 5.00 -3.50
CA TYR A 100 -11.74 5.76 -4.61
C TYR A 100 -10.27 6.10 -4.36
N CYS A 101 -9.58 6.48 -5.43
CA CYS A 101 -8.17 6.87 -5.37
C CYS A 101 -8.04 8.36 -5.66
N MET A 102 -7.32 9.08 -4.79
CA MET A 102 -7.02 10.51 -4.92
C MET A 102 -5.60 10.74 -4.40
N ASP A 103 -4.81 11.58 -5.08
CA ASP A 103 -3.47 11.99 -4.64
C ASP A 103 -2.53 10.85 -4.21
N GLY A 104 -2.56 9.73 -4.93
CA GLY A 104 -1.69 8.59 -4.67
C GLY A 104 -2.07 7.76 -3.45
N LYS A 105 -3.32 7.88 -2.99
CA LYS A 105 -3.87 7.14 -1.85
C LYS A 105 -5.26 6.59 -2.14
N LEU A 106 -5.59 5.49 -1.47
CA LEU A 106 -6.92 4.89 -1.46
C LEU A 106 -7.70 5.46 -0.27
N TYR A 107 -8.92 5.90 -0.54
CA TYR A 107 -9.83 6.46 0.45
C TYR A 107 -11.10 5.61 0.57
N GLU A 108 -11.70 5.63 1.76
CA GLU A 108 -13.06 5.16 2.01
C GLU A 108 -13.89 6.32 2.56
N CYS A 109 -15.06 6.57 1.99
CA CYS A 109 -16.02 7.53 2.52
C CYS A 109 -17.32 6.80 2.86
N PHE A 110 -17.85 7.05 4.05
CA PHE A 110 -19.14 6.53 4.48
C PHE A 110 -20.08 7.70 4.80
N GLN A 111 -21.21 7.76 4.08
CA GLN A 111 -22.12 8.90 4.16
C GLN A 111 -23.58 8.47 3.93
N GLY A 112 -24.52 9.24 4.47
CA GLY A 112 -25.94 9.07 4.17
C GLY A 112 -26.26 9.45 2.71
N ALA A 113 -27.35 8.90 2.17
CA ALA A 113 -27.81 9.18 0.80
C ALA A 113 -28.13 10.65 0.53
N GLU A 114 -28.53 11.39 1.57
CA GLU A 114 -28.86 12.82 1.50
C GLU A 114 -27.62 13.73 1.38
N SER A 115 -26.42 13.19 1.63
CA SER A 115 -25.17 13.96 1.52
C SER A 115 -24.56 13.79 0.14
N GLU A 116 -24.18 14.91 -0.50
CA GLU A 116 -23.43 14.88 -1.75
C GLU A 116 -22.04 14.26 -1.54
N PHE A 117 -21.53 13.57 -2.57
CA PHE A 117 -20.19 12.99 -2.50
C PHE A 117 -19.13 14.07 -2.63
N ASP A 118 -18.30 14.20 -1.61
CA ASP A 118 -17.10 15.02 -1.61
C ASP A 118 -15.90 14.14 -1.23
N PRO A 119 -14.92 13.94 -2.13
CA PRO A 119 -13.76 13.10 -1.86
C PRO A 119 -12.85 13.65 -0.74
N GLU A 120 -12.99 14.91 -0.35
CA GLU A 120 -12.22 15.47 0.77
C GLU A 120 -12.69 14.93 2.14
N TYR A 121 -13.91 14.38 2.23
CA TYR A 121 -14.43 13.76 3.45
C TYR A 121 -14.09 12.28 3.60
N GLY A 122 -13.27 11.72 2.71
CA GLY A 122 -12.79 10.35 2.85
C GLY A 122 -11.78 10.15 3.97
N GLU A 123 -11.77 8.95 4.52
CA GLU A 123 -10.69 8.47 5.38
C GLU A 123 -9.61 7.80 4.54
N ASP A 124 -8.35 8.19 4.78
CA ASP A 124 -7.17 7.56 4.17
C ASP A 124 -7.04 6.11 4.67
N LEU A 125 -7.04 5.17 3.73
CA LEU A 125 -6.77 3.78 4.03
C LEU A 125 -5.28 3.44 3.93
N CYS A 126 -4.66 3.81 2.80
CA CYS A 126 -3.36 3.31 2.38
C CYS A 126 -2.84 3.99 1.09
N ASP A 127 -1.54 3.87 0.79
CA ASP A 127 -0.94 4.42 -0.43
C ASP A 127 -1.34 3.59 -1.66
N LEU A 128 -1.81 4.24 -2.73
CA LEU A 128 -2.18 3.56 -3.97
C LEU A 128 -2.08 4.52 -5.15
N LYS A 129 -1.37 4.11 -6.21
CA LYS A 129 -1.19 4.95 -7.39
C LYS A 129 -2.44 5.00 -8.27
N ALA A 130 -3.15 3.88 -8.43
CA ALA A 130 -4.38 3.83 -9.21
C ALA A 130 -5.36 2.77 -8.70
N PHE A 131 -6.65 3.11 -8.77
CA PHE A 131 -7.79 2.25 -8.47
C PHE A 131 -8.75 2.26 -9.66
N GLU A 132 -8.90 1.11 -10.31
CA GLU A 132 -9.68 0.97 -11.54
C GLU A 132 -10.71 -0.15 -11.37
N PRO A 133 -11.85 0.13 -10.73
CA PRO A 133 -12.94 -0.83 -10.60
C PRO A 133 -13.75 -0.92 -11.90
N SER A 134 -14.30 -2.09 -12.16
CA SER A 134 -15.18 -2.39 -13.28
C SER A 134 -16.12 -3.52 -12.91
N ILE A 135 -17.36 -3.47 -13.41
CA ILE A 135 -18.34 -4.54 -13.24
C ILE A 135 -18.78 -5.00 -14.60
N GLU A 136 -18.67 -6.31 -14.85
CA GLU A 136 -19.15 -6.96 -16.05
C GLU A 136 -20.12 -8.07 -15.65
N GLY A 137 -21.42 -7.84 -15.86
CA GLY A 137 -22.48 -8.72 -15.37
C GLY A 137 -22.43 -8.90 -13.86
N LYS A 138 -22.04 -10.10 -13.40
CA LYS A 138 -21.88 -10.44 -11.98
C LYS A 138 -20.42 -10.49 -11.53
N MET A 139 -19.47 -10.02 -12.33
CA MET A 139 -18.06 -10.01 -11.96
C MET A 139 -17.62 -8.59 -11.63
N LEU A 140 -17.17 -8.37 -10.40
CA LEU A 140 -16.40 -7.18 -10.02
C LEU A 140 -14.92 -7.46 -10.30
N THR A 141 -14.31 -6.64 -11.13
CA THR A 141 -12.87 -6.62 -11.37
C THR A 141 -12.30 -5.30 -10.87
N VAL A 142 -11.33 -5.38 -9.95
CA VAL A 142 -10.61 -4.21 -9.42
C VAL A 142 -9.15 -4.34 -9.81
N LYS A 143 -8.69 -3.45 -10.68
CA LYS A 143 -7.26 -3.31 -10.98
C LYS A 143 -6.66 -2.23 -10.08
N LEU A 144 -5.54 -2.58 -9.47
CA LEU A 144 -4.82 -1.79 -8.48
C LEU A 144 -3.40 -1.59 -8.99
N THR A 145 -2.91 -0.35 -8.92
CA THR A 145 -1.49 -0.04 -9.19
C THR A 145 -0.87 0.50 -7.91
N ALA A 146 0.13 -0.20 -7.40
CA ALA A 146 0.87 0.21 -6.21
C ALA A 146 1.86 1.36 -6.54
N PRO A 147 2.41 2.06 -5.52
CA PRO A 147 3.38 3.13 -5.74
C PRO A 147 4.64 2.73 -6.52
N ASP A 148 5.03 1.44 -6.45
CA ASP A 148 6.17 0.84 -7.14
C ASP A 148 5.86 0.36 -8.57
N ASP A 149 4.70 0.75 -9.11
CA ASP A 149 4.16 0.32 -10.41
C ASP A 149 3.78 -1.17 -10.48
N THR A 150 3.80 -1.90 -9.36
CA THR A 150 3.27 -3.26 -9.32
C THR A 150 1.75 -3.23 -9.53
N VAL A 151 1.28 -3.93 -10.57
CA VAL A 151 -0.15 -4.07 -10.87
C VAL A 151 -0.69 -5.36 -10.28
N ARG A 152 -1.86 -5.26 -9.63
CA ARG A 152 -2.62 -6.41 -9.14
C ARG A 152 -4.06 -6.30 -9.60
N VAL A 153 -4.67 -7.45 -9.89
CA VAL A 153 -6.07 -7.52 -10.29
C VAL A 153 -6.79 -8.46 -9.33
N ILE A 154 -7.90 -7.99 -8.80
CA ILE A 154 -8.80 -8.76 -7.92
C ILE A 154 -10.08 -9.01 -8.71
N HIS A 155 -10.53 -10.26 -8.71
CA HIS A 155 -11.79 -10.69 -9.30
C HIS A 155 -12.68 -11.28 -8.22
N THR A 156 -13.91 -10.78 -8.14
CA THR A 156 -14.92 -11.25 -7.19
C THR A 156 -16.26 -11.39 -7.89
N TYR A 157 -16.89 -12.56 -7.75
CA TYR A 157 -18.26 -12.76 -8.20
C TYR A 157 -19.26 -12.12 -7.23
N LEU A 158 -20.18 -11.31 -7.74
CA LEU A 158 -21.32 -10.75 -7.04
C LEU A 158 -22.45 -11.77 -7.02
N ARG A 159 -22.86 -12.23 -5.84
CA ARG A 159 -23.94 -13.23 -5.70
C ARG A 159 -25.35 -12.63 -5.69
N ALA A 160 -25.50 -11.34 -5.37
CA ALA A 160 -26.78 -10.65 -5.36
C ALA A 160 -26.73 -9.31 -6.14
N GLY A 161 -27.76 -9.04 -6.93
CA GLY A 161 -28.05 -7.70 -7.47
C GLY A 161 -27.09 -7.13 -8.52
N GLY A 162 -26.39 -7.96 -9.30
CA GLY A 162 -25.68 -7.47 -10.48
C GLY A 162 -26.67 -6.85 -11.46
N ALA A 163 -26.57 -5.53 -11.63
CA ALA A 163 -27.29 -4.66 -12.56
C ALA A 163 -28.34 -5.41 -13.40
N GLU A 164 -29.60 -5.33 -12.99
CA GLU A 164 -30.70 -5.61 -13.90
C GLU A 164 -30.65 -4.55 -15.01
N GLU A 165 -30.46 -5.00 -16.25
CA GLU A 165 -30.83 -4.29 -17.47
C GLU A 165 -32.35 -4.05 -17.52
#